data_AF-A0A2E0MX52-F1
#
_entry.id   AF-A0A2E0MX52-F1
#
_cell.length_a   1.000
_cell.length_b   1.000
_cell.length_c   1.000
_cell.angle_alpha   90.00
_cell.angle_beta   90.00
_cell.angle_gamma   90.00
#
_symmetry.space_group_name_H-M   'P 1'
#
loop_
_entity.id
_entity.type
_entity.pdbx_description
1 polymer ?
#
loop_
_entity_poly.entity_id
_entity_poly.type
_entity_poly.pdbx_seq_one_letter_code
_entity_poly.pdbx_strand_id
1 'polypeptide(L)'
;VDIGEVGIMLGIFTAVGGLLGIVTGGLLGDKLRKTYPNGRLYIISVVTLMIAPSTLLYIYVENLYHSYFWNFMFSFIGPMWLGLGVSTIADLVLPRMRAVAGAFFILMLSMLGMALGPYLTGEVSDFLQDQGVSEGESIKTALALCTCVLVITIGCLLTACRYLPEEEKNKVEIARSYGEPI
;
A
#
# COMPACT_ATOMS: atom_id res chain seq x y z
N VAL A 1 21.13 22.33 -1.37
CA VAL A 1 20.87 21.60 -2.64
C VAL A 1 19.81 22.39 -3.38
N ASP A 2 19.97 22.59 -4.69
CA ASP A 2 18.96 23.30 -5.47
C ASP A 2 17.64 22.51 -5.49
N ILE A 3 16.51 23.21 -5.34
CA ILE A 3 15.19 22.58 -5.21
C ILE A 3 14.83 21.83 -6.51
N GLY A 4 15.28 22.35 -7.65
CA GLY A 4 15.07 21.70 -8.95
C GLY A 4 15.82 20.37 -9.09
N GLU A 5 17.07 20.32 -8.62
CA GLU A 5 17.88 19.09 -8.68
C GLU A 5 17.31 17.97 -7.79
N VAL A 6 16.84 18.31 -6.58
CA VAL A 6 16.16 17.36 -5.69
C VAL A 6 14.86 16.85 -6.33
N GLY A 7 14.06 17.76 -6.91
CA GLY A 7 12.79 17.39 -7.55
C GLY A 7 12.97 16.43 -8.72
N ILE A 8 13.97 16.67 -9.58
CA ILE A 8 14.27 15.79 -10.72
C ILE A 8 14.75 14.42 -10.23
N MET A 9 15.66 14.37 -9.26
CA MET A 9 16.18 13.11 -8.72
C MET A 9 15.07 12.27 -8.07
N LEU A 10 14.27 12.87 -7.20
CA LEU A 10 13.14 12.19 -6.56
C LEU A 10 12.11 11.73 -7.60
N GLY A 11 11.79 12.57 -8.58
CA GLY A 11 10.85 12.22 -9.65
C GLY A 11 11.31 10.99 -10.45
N ILE A 12 12.59 10.94 -10.84
CA ILE A 12 13.15 9.78 -11.56
C ILE A 12 13.12 8.53 -10.67
N PHE A 13 13.53 8.63 -9.40
CA PHE A 13 13.50 7.48 -8.49
C PHE A 13 12.08 6.97 -8.26
N THR A 14 11.10 7.85 -8.10
CA THR A 14 9.70 7.46 -7.93
C THR A 14 9.13 6.84 -9.19
N ALA A 15 9.41 7.40 -10.37
CA ALA A 15 8.91 6.87 -11.64
C ALA A 15 9.50 5.49 -11.95
N VAL A 16 10.83 5.35 -11.88
CA VAL A 16 11.53 4.08 -12.19
C VAL A 16 11.28 3.05 -11.10
N GLY A 17 11.42 3.44 -9.83
CA GLY A 17 11.18 2.56 -8.69
C GLY A 17 9.73 2.07 -8.68
N GLY A 18 8.77 2.97 -8.91
CA GLY A 18 7.36 2.60 -8.91
C GLY A 18 6.99 1.64 -10.03
N LEU A 19 7.49 1.86 -11.26
CA LEU A 19 7.25 0.97 -12.38
C LEU A 19 7.84 -0.43 -12.12
N LEU A 20 9.10 -0.48 -11.70
CA LEU A 20 9.75 -1.75 -11.37
C LEU A 20 9.05 -2.46 -10.20
N GLY A 21 8.60 -1.71 -9.20
CA GLY A 21 7.85 -2.21 -8.06
C GLY A 21 6.55 -2.90 -8.48
N ILE A 22 5.71 -2.22 -9.27
CA ILE A 22 4.43 -2.78 -9.73
C ILE A 22 4.65 -4.07 -10.53
N VAL A 23 5.61 -4.06 -11.46
CA VAL A 23 5.89 -5.22 -12.30
C VAL A 23 6.44 -6.40 -11.49
N THR A 24 7.45 -6.17 -10.66
CA THR A 24 8.07 -7.23 -9.85
C THR A 24 7.12 -7.76 -8.78
N GLY A 25 6.36 -6.88 -8.12
CA GLY A 25 5.31 -7.24 -7.16
C GLY A 25 4.23 -8.11 -7.81
N GLY A 26 3.73 -7.72 -8.98
CA GLY A 26 2.74 -8.50 -9.72
C GLY A 26 3.24 -9.90 -10.11
N LEU A 27 4.45 -9.98 -10.67
CA LEU A 27 5.06 -11.25 -11.07
C LEU A 27 5.31 -12.18 -9.87
N LEU A 28 5.80 -11.64 -8.76
CA LEU A 28 5.99 -12.39 -7.52
C LEU A 28 4.64 -12.85 -6.96
N GLY A 29 3.64 -11.96 -6.97
CA GLY A 29 2.26 -12.23 -6.56
C GLY A 29 1.65 -13.41 -7.29
N ASP A 30 1.75 -13.39 -8.62
CA ASP A 30 1.20 -14.44 -9.48
C ASP A 30 1.99 -15.74 -9.38
N LYS A 31 3.31 -15.67 -9.23
CA LYS A 31 4.14 -16.87 -9.01
C LYS A 31 3.81 -17.55 -7.69
N LEU A 32 3.65 -16.78 -6.61
CA LEU A 32 3.36 -17.35 -5.28
C LEU A 32 1.92 -17.84 -5.18
N ARG A 33 0.98 -17.22 -5.90
CA ARG A 33 -0.41 -17.69 -6.03
C ARG A 33 -0.53 -19.08 -6.65
N LYS A 34 0.38 -19.46 -7.56
CA LYS A 34 0.42 -20.81 -8.14
C LYS A 34 0.77 -21.89 -7.11
N THR A 35 1.53 -21.54 -6.07
CA THR A 35 1.94 -22.47 -5.01
C THR A 35 1.00 -22.43 -3.81
N TYR A 36 0.52 -21.24 -3.43
CA TYR A 36 -0.36 -21.04 -2.28
C TYR A 36 -1.57 -20.19 -2.66
N PRO A 37 -2.80 -20.57 -2.28
CA PRO A 37 -3.98 -19.72 -2.45
C PRO A 37 -3.75 -18.32 -1.84
N ASN A 38 -3.16 -18.24 -0.65
CA ASN A 38 -2.89 -16.96 0.01
C ASN A 38 -1.59 -16.28 -0.46
N GLY A 39 -0.95 -16.77 -1.54
CA GLY A 39 0.35 -16.27 -2.01
C GLY A 39 0.39 -14.76 -2.21
N ARG A 40 -0.67 -14.17 -2.77
CA ARG A 40 -0.75 -12.72 -2.99
C ARG A 40 -0.79 -11.93 -1.67
N LEU A 41 -1.57 -12.40 -0.69
CA LEU A 41 -1.71 -11.75 0.62
C LEU A 41 -0.42 -11.81 1.44
N TYR A 42 0.36 -12.90 1.34
CA TYR A 42 1.66 -12.98 2.01
C TYR A 42 2.62 -11.91 1.48
N ILE A 43 2.65 -11.69 0.17
CA ILE A 43 3.48 -10.63 -0.43
C ILE A 43 3.01 -9.25 0.01
N ILE A 44 1.69 -8.99 0.02
CA ILE A 44 1.15 -7.71 0.52
C ILE A 44 1.55 -7.48 1.99
N SER A 45 1.52 -8.54 2.82
CA SER A 45 1.92 -8.47 4.23
C SER A 45 3.40 -8.13 4.38
N VAL A 46 4.27 -8.79 3.62
CA VAL A 46 5.73 -8.52 3.63
C VAL A 46 6.02 -7.11 3.14
N VAL A 47 5.38 -6.67 2.06
CA VAL A 47 5.48 -5.31 1.51
C VAL A 47 5.08 -4.28 2.56
N THR A 48 3.94 -4.47 3.22
CA THR A 48 3.45 -3.57 4.28
C THR A 48 4.44 -3.48 5.45
N LEU A 49 5.03 -4.62 5.85
CA LEU A 49 6.01 -4.67 6.92
C LEU A 49 7.35 -4.02 6.53
N MET A 50 7.75 -4.09 5.26
CA MET A 50 8.98 -3.43 4.77
C MET A 50 8.80 -1.93 4.52
N ILE A 51 7.58 -1.45 4.25
CA ILE A 51 7.29 -0.01 4.08
C ILE A 51 7.58 0.77 5.37
N ALA A 52 7.25 0.22 6.53
CA ALA A 52 7.47 0.88 7.82
C ALA A 52 8.95 1.25 8.08
N PRO A 53 9.92 0.31 8.05
CA PRO A 53 11.32 0.64 8.25
C PRO A 53 11.88 1.51 7.11
N SER A 54 11.46 1.31 5.85
CA SER A 54 11.90 2.16 4.74
C SER A 54 11.47 3.62 4.90
N THR A 55 10.26 3.85 5.42
CA THR A 55 9.75 5.22 5.66
C THR A 55 10.48 5.88 6.83
N LEU A 56 10.69 5.16 7.92
CA LEU A 56 11.43 5.68 9.08
C LEU A 56 12.90 5.98 8.72
N LEU A 57 13.55 5.08 7.98
CA LEU A 57 14.94 5.29 7.54
C LEU A 57 15.06 6.43 6.53
N TYR A 58 14.04 6.64 5.69
CA TYR A 58 13.98 7.82 4.82
C TYR A 58 13.88 9.14 5.60
N ILE A 59 13.15 9.16 6.73
CA ILE A 59 12.88 10.38 7.52
C ILE A 59 14.03 10.73 8.48
N TYR A 60 14.64 9.72 9.11
CA TYR A 60 15.60 9.93 10.21
C TYR A 60 17.07 9.89 9.79
N VAL A 61 17.39 9.48 8.56
CA VAL A 61 18.78 9.42 8.11
C VAL A 61 19.29 10.82 7.71
N GLU A 62 20.32 11.29 8.42
CA GLU A 62 20.95 12.59 8.18
C GLU A 62 21.80 12.65 6.91
N ASN A 63 22.21 11.49 6.37
CA ASN A 63 23.03 11.40 5.18
C ASN A 63 22.18 11.45 3.89
N LEU A 64 22.42 12.47 3.07
CA LEU A 64 21.66 12.75 1.85
C LEU A 64 21.66 11.58 0.84
N TYR A 65 22.80 10.89 0.68
CA TYR A 65 22.91 9.75 -0.23
C TYR A 65 22.10 8.54 0.26
N HIS A 66 22.08 8.31 1.56
CA HIS A 66 21.30 7.22 2.14
C HIS A 66 19.80 7.53 2.09
N SER A 67 19.41 8.79 2.25
CA SER A 67 18.02 9.23 2.07
C SER A 67 17.51 8.96 0.64
N TYR A 68 18.31 9.22 -0.39
CA TYR A 68 17.93 8.88 -1.76
C TYR A 68 17.78 7.37 -2.00
N PHE A 69 18.66 6.56 -1.42
CA PHE A 69 18.55 5.10 -1.51
C PHE A 69 17.25 4.60 -0.85
N TRP A 70 16.94 5.09 0.36
CA TRP A 70 15.70 4.72 1.06
C TRP A 70 14.44 5.24 0.35
N ASN A 71 14.50 6.40 -0.29
CA ASN A 71 13.42 6.90 -1.12
C ASN A 71 13.15 6.00 -2.34
N PHE A 72 14.22 5.52 -3.00
CA PHE A 72 14.10 4.56 -4.09
C PHE A 72 13.52 3.23 -3.60
N MET A 73 13.97 2.71 -2.46
CA MET A 73 13.39 1.50 -1.84
C MET A 73 11.92 1.67 -1.48
N PHE A 74 11.54 2.81 -0.89
CA PHE A 74 10.14 3.13 -0.61
C PHE A 74 9.31 3.20 -1.89
N SER A 75 9.81 3.88 -2.92
CA SER A 75 9.14 3.99 -4.22
C SER A 75 9.03 2.65 -4.95
N PHE A 76 9.96 1.72 -4.70
CA PHE A 76 9.94 0.38 -5.25
C PHE A 76 8.97 -0.54 -4.52
N ILE A 77 8.96 -0.53 -3.18
CA ILE A 77 8.13 -1.42 -2.37
C ILE A 77 6.68 -0.91 -2.30
N GLY A 78 6.51 0.41 -2.20
CA GLY A 78 5.23 1.10 -2.01
C GLY A 78 4.12 0.71 -2.99
N PRO A 79 4.34 0.67 -4.31
CA PRO A 79 3.27 0.37 -5.26
C PRO A 79 3.12 -1.11 -5.59
N MET A 80 3.97 -2.00 -5.05
CA MET A 80 3.87 -3.44 -5.28
C MET A 80 2.47 -3.98 -4.97
N TRP A 81 1.88 -3.55 -3.86
CA TRP A 81 0.61 -4.11 -3.39
C TRP A 81 -0.60 -3.75 -4.26
N LEU A 82 -0.54 -2.66 -5.04
CA LEU A 82 -1.68 -2.15 -5.81
C LEU A 82 -2.22 -3.20 -6.78
N GLY A 83 -1.33 -3.86 -7.53
CA GLY A 83 -1.71 -4.89 -8.49
C GLY A 83 -2.22 -6.18 -7.82
N LEU A 84 -1.64 -6.56 -6.68
CA LEU A 84 -2.06 -7.76 -5.95
C LEU A 84 -3.43 -7.58 -5.31
N GLY A 85 -3.73 -6.38 -4.78
CA GLY A 85 -5.01 -6.06 -4.14
C GLY A 85 -6.18 -6.17 -5.12
N VAL A 86 -6.09 -5.49 -6.27
CA VAL A 86 -7.12 -5.54 -7.32
C VAL A 86 -7.35 -6.98 -7.80
N SER A 87 -6.27 -7.71 -8.03
CA SER A 87 -6.35 -9.10 -8.52
C SER A 87 -6.98 -10.05 -7.49
N THR A 88 -6.74 -9.82 -6.20
CA THR A 88 -7.34 -10.62 -5.12
C THR A 88 -8.85 -10.39 -5.04
N ILE A 89 -9.30 -9.14 -5.16
CA ILE A 89 -10.73 -8.80 -5.17
C ILE A 89 -11.42 -9.38 -6.42
N ALA A 90 -10.76 -9.32 -7.57
CA ALA A 90 -11.28 -9.89 -8.81
C ALA A 90 -11.44 -11.42 -8.77
N ASP A 91 -10.66 -12.12 -7.93
CA ASP A 91 -10.75 -13.58 -7.76
C ASP A 91 -11.94 -14.01 -6.87
N LEU A 92 -12.35 -13.14 -5.94
CA LEU A 92 -13.46 -13.35 -5.00
C LEU A 92 -14.84 -13.17 -5.65
N VAL A 93 -14.91 -12.43 -6.76
CA VAL A 93 -16.18 -12.15 -7.47
C VAL A 93 -16.32 -12.95 -8.76
N LEU A 94 -17.56 -13.07 -9.25
CA LEU A 94 -17.86 -13.69 -10.54
C LEU A 94 -17.27 -12.89 -11.71
N PRO A 95 -16.93 -13.55 -12.85
CA PRO A 95 -16.31 -12.90 -14.01
C PRO A 95 -17.04 -11.63 -14.48
N ARG A 96 -18.38 -11.63 -14.45
CA ARG A 96 -19.21 -10.49 -14.86
C ARG A 96 -19.11 -9.28 -13.93
N MET A 97 -18.74 -9.48 -12.67
CA MET A 97 -18.68 -8.43 -11.63
C MET A 97 -17.27 -7.89 -11.41
N ARG A 98 -16.24 -8.50 -12.01
CA ARG A 98 -14.83 -8.11 -11.83
C ARG A 98 -14.56 -6.64 -12.13
N ALA A 99 -15.16 -6.10 -13.19
CA ALA A 99 -15.00 -4.71 -13.56
C ALA A 99 -15.54 -3.76 -12.49
N VAL A 100 -16.74 -4.05 -11.96
CA VAL A 100 -17.39 -3.23 -10.92
C VAL A 100 -16.61 -3.32 -9.60
N ALA A 101 -16.18 -4.52 -9.21
CA ALA A 101 -15.42 -4.73 -7.99
C ALA A 101 -14.06 -4.00 -8.03
N GLY A 102 -13.36 -4.07 -9.17
CA GLY A 102 -12.12 -3.32 -9.39
C GLY A 102 -12.32 -1.81 -9.35
N ALA A 103 -13.38 -1.30 -9.98
CA ALA A 103 -13.71 0.13 -9.96
C ALA A 103 -14.03 0.62 -8.54
N PHE A 104 -14.82 -0.14 -7.78
CA PHE A 104 -15.14 0.19 -6.40
C PHE A 104 -13.88 0.19 -5.50
N PHE A 105 -12.98 -0.77 -5.70
CA PHE A 105 -11.70 -0.78 -5.00
C PHE A 105 -10.86 0.45 -5.29
N ILE A 106 -10.73 0.85 -6.56
CA ILE A 106 -9.97 2.05 -6.95
C ILE A 106 -10.62 3.32 -6.39
N LEU A 107 -11.96 3.38 -6.38
CA LEU A 107 -12.72 4.48 -5.76
C LEU A 107 -12.40 4.59 -4.27
N MET A 108 -12.50 3.48 -3.53
CA MET A 108 -12.20 3.44 -2.10
C MET A 108 -10.74 3.78 -1.81
N LEU A 109 -9.81 3.25 -2.61
CA LEU A 109 -8.39 3.58 -2.54
C LEU A 109 -8.14 5.09 -2.70
N SER A 110 -8.81 5.71 -3.66
CA SER A 110 -8.62 7.12 -3.96
C SER A 110 -9.26 8.01 -2.89
N MET A 111 -10.50 7.72 -2.49
CA MET A 111 -11.22 8.52 -1.50
C MET A 111 -10.66 8.36 -0.08
N LEU A 112 -10.39 7.13 0.37
CA LEU A 112 -9.89 6.90 1.72
C LEU A 112 -8.37 7.02 1.79
N GLY A 113 -7.64 6.51 0.80
CA GLY A 113 -6.17 6.53 0.83
C GLY A 113 -5.62 7.91 0.52
N MET A 114 -5.89 8.42 -0.68
CA MET A 114 -5.26 9.65 -1.16
C MET A 114 -5.87 10.92 -0.56
N ALA A 115 -7.15 10.93 -0.17
CA ALA A 115 -7.75 12.11 0.45
C ALA A 115 -7.50 12.17 1.96
N LEU A 116 -7.73 11.08 2.70
CA LEU A 116 -7.56 11.10 4.16
C LEU A 116 -6.09 11.09 4.59
N GLY A 117 -5.19 10.46 3.81
CA GLY A 117 -3.78 10.35 4.17
C GLY A 117 -3.12 11.72 4.40
N PRO A 118 -3.00 12.58 3.36
CA PRO A 118 -2.41 13.90 3.49
C PRO A 118 -3.18 14.81 4.45
N TYR A 119 -4.50 14.69 4.49
CA TYR A 119 -5.34 15.47 5.40
C TYR A 119 -4.99 15.19 6.88
N LEU A 120 -4.93 13.92 7.27
CA LEU A 120 -4.57 13.53 8.63
C LEU A 120 -3.11 13.88 8.95
N THR A 121 -2.19 13.71 8.00
CA THR A 121 -0.78 14.11 8.21
C THR A 121 -0.65 15.63 8.42
N GLY A 122 -1.41 16.43 7.66
CA GLY A 122 -1.44 17.88 7.80
C GLY A 122 -2.00 18.32 9.16
N GLU A 123 -3.19 17.85 9.52
CA GLU A 123 -3.83 18.14 10.82
C GLU A 123 -2.95 17.78 12.01
N VAL A 124 -2.31 16.60 11.99
CA VAL A 124 -1.38 16.19 13.07
C VAL A 124 -0.13 17.07 13.09
N SER A 125 0.37 17.48 11.93
CA SER A 125 1.51 18.41 11.85
C SER A 125 1.16 19.79 12.40
N ASP A 126 -0.02 20.31 12.11
CA ASP A 126 -0.48 21.62 12.59
C ASP A 126 -0.72 21.59 14.10
N PHE A 127 -1.31 20.51 14.63
CA PHE A 127 -1.47 20.30 16.07
C PHE A 127 -0.13 20.25 16.82
N LEU A 128 0.91 19.65 16.23
CA LEU A 128 2.26 19.61 16.81
C LEU A 128 2.95 20.98 16.78
N GLN A 129 2.73 21.77 15.73
CA GLN A 129 3.23 23.15 15.64
C GLN A 129 2.58 24.04 16.71
N ASP A 130 1.27 23.88 16.95
CA ASP A 130 0.54 24.60 18.01
C ASP A 130 1.07 24.25 19.42
N GLN A 131 1.68 23.07 19.60
CA GLN A 131 2.36 22.68 20.83
C GLN A 131 3.80 23.20 20.96
N GLY A 132 4.28 23.97 19.99
CA GLY A 132 5.59 24.60 19.99
C GLY A 132 6.72 23.74 19.40
N VAL A 133 6.39 22.68 18.66
CA VAL A 133 7.39 21.87 17.93
C VAL A 133 7.78 22.58 16.63
N SER A 134 9.06 22.56 16.28
CA SER A 134 9.59 23.15 15.03
C SER A 134 8.87 22.57 13.79
N GLU A 135 8.60 23.39 12.76
CA GLU A 135 7.92 22.97 11.51
C GLU A 135 8.51 21.68 10.92
N GLY A 136 9.84 21.62 10.86
CA GLY A 136 10.55 20.48 10.27
C GLY A 136 10.45 19.19 11.10
N GLU A 137 10.24 19.29 12.41
CA GLU A 137 10.12 18.13 13.28
C GLU A 137 8.66 17.68 13.44
N SER A 138 7.72 18.63 13.36
CA SER A 138 6.27 18.38 13.34
C SER A 138 5.87 17.48 12.18
N ILE A 139 6.32 17.80 10.95
CA ILE A 139 6.02 17.00 9.76
C ILE A 139 6.66 15.60 9.84
N LYS A 140 7.91 15.51 10.34
CA LYS A 140 8.59 14.21 10.51
C LYS A 140 7.83 13.31 11.49
N THR A 141 7.40 13.88 12.61
CA THR A 141 6.69 13.15 13.67
C THR A 141 5.28 12.77 13.20
N ALA A 142 4.60 13.63 12.45
CA ALA A 142 3.31 13.34 11.83
C ALA A 142 3.42 12.17 10.84
N LEU A 143 4.43 12.15 9.96
CA LEU A 143 4.68 11.03 9.04
C LEU A 143 5.02 9.72 9.78
N ALA A 144 5.80 9.80 10.85
CA ALA A 144 6.10 8.65 11.70
C ALA A 144 4.83 8.09 12.35
N LEU A 145 3.94 8.96 12.86
CA LEU A 145 2.64 8.56 13.42
C LEU A 145 1.73 7.92 12.37
N CYS A 146 1.72 8.42 11.13
CA CYS A 146 0.98 7.79 10.04
C CYS A 146 1.44 6.35 9.77
N THR A 147 2.69 6.01 10.08
CA THR A 147 3.22 4.64 9.95
C THR A 147 2.53 3.69 10.94
N CYS A 148 1.98 4.17 12.06
CA CYS A 148 1.22 3.34 13.00
C CYS A 148 -0.08 2.78 12.38
N VAL A 149 -0.66 3.44 11.37
CA VAL A 149 -1.83 2.93 10.63
C VAL A 149 -1.50 1.58 9.97
N LEU A 150 -0.24 1.34 9.60
CA LEU A 150 0.19 0.07 9.02
C LEU A 150 0.02 -1.11 9.99
N VAL A 151 0.00 -0.87 11.31
CA VAL A 151 -0.29 -1.93 12.31
C VAL A 151 -1.73 -2.40 12.17
N ILE A 152 -2.67 -1.47 11.98
CA ILE A 152 -4.08 -1.78 11.73
C ILE A 152 -4.19 -2.54 10.40
N THR A 153 -3.48 -2.09 9.36
CA THR A 153 -3.44 -2.76 8.05
C THR A 153 -2.93 -4.19 8.17
N ILE A 154 -1.85 -4.44 8.92
CA ILE A 154 -1.32 -5.79 9.16
C ILE A 154 -2.37 -6.65 9.88
N GLY A 155 -3.07 -6.10 10.88
CA GLY A 155 -4.17 -6.81 11.56
C GLY A 155 -5.29 -7.22 10.61
N CYS A 156 -5.71 -6.32 9.73
CA CYS A 156 -6.70 -6.59 8.68
C CYS A 156 -6.20 -7.60 7.64
N LEU A 157 -4.93 -7.55 7.26
CA LEU A 157 -4.34 -8.51 6.32
C LEU A 157 -4.23 -9.91 6.91
N LEU A 158 -3.86 -10.02 8.20
CA LEU A 158 -3.80 -11.31 8.89
C LEU A 158 -5.18 -11.95 9.04
N THR A 159 -6.21 -11.15 9.31
CA THR A 159 -7.60 -11.65 9.31
C THR A 159 -8.02 -12.04 7.89
N ALA A 160 -7.75 -11.22 6.87
CA ALA A 160 -8.01 -11.57 5.48
C ALA A 160 -7.32 -12.88 5.07
N CYS A 161 -6.07 -13.12 5.47
CA CYS A 161 -5.38 -14.39 5.24
C CYS A 161 -6.10 -15.62 5.81
N ARG A 162 -6.86 -15.45 6.89
CA ARG A 162 -7.64 -16.55 7.49
C ARG A 162 -8.96 -16.79 6.77
N TYR A 163 -9.66 -15.74 6.37
CA TYR A 163 -10.99 -15.84 5.75
C TYR A 163 -10.95 -16.10 4.24
N LEU A 164 -9.90 -15.64 3.53
CA LEU A 164 -9.81 -15.76 2.07
C LEU A 164 -9.96 -17.20 1.53
N PRO A 165 -9.32 -18.24 2.11
CA PRO A 165 -9.44 -19.61 1.62
C PRO A 165 -10.85 -20.21 1.73
N GLU A 166 -11.64 -19.70 2.68
CA GLU A 166 -13.00 -20.16 2.96
C GLU A 166 -14.00 -19.45 2.04
N GLU A 167 -13.86 -18.13 1.91
CA GLU A 167 -14.64 -17.28 1.00
C GLU A 167 -14.44 -17.70 -0.48
N GLU A 168 -13.22 -18.02 -0.90
CA GLU A 168 -12.95 -18.44 -2.28
C GLU A 168 -13.63 -19.76 -2.65
N LYS A 169 -13.80 -20.68 -1.70
CA LYS A 169 -14.51 -21.95 -1.90
C LYS A 169 -16.01 -21.74 -1.93
N ASN A 170 -16.52 -20.88 -1.04
CA ASN A 170 -17.94 -20.65 -0.88
C ASN A 170 -18.52 -19.69 -1.92
N LYS A 171 -17.70 -18.98 -2.72
CA LYS A 171 -18.20 -17.98 -3.69
C LYS A 171 -19.27 -18.49 -4.66
N VAL A 172 -19.16 -19.75 -5.11
CA VAL A 172 -20.14 -20.36 -6.03
C VAL A 172 -21.43 -20.71 -5.29
N GLU A 173 -21.31 -21.15 -4.05
CA GLU A 173 -22.45 -21.49 -3.19
C GLU A 173 -23.21 -20.23 -2.75
N ILE A 174 -22.50 -19.14 -2.47
CA ILE A 174 -23.04 -17.81 -2.22
C ILE A 174 -23.74 -17.27 -3.46
N ALA A 175 -23.11 -17.36 -4.64
CA ALA A 175 -23.75 -16.94 -5.88
C ALA A 175 -25.04 -17.75 -6.15
N ARG A 176 -25.03 -19.06 -5.88
CA ARG A 176 -26.21 -19.92 -6.02
C ARG A 176 -27.32 -19.55 -5.03
N SER A 177 -26.98 -19.18 -3.78
CA SER A 177 -27.97 -18.76 -2.79
C SER A 177 -28.64 -17.42 -3.14
N TYR A 178 -27.95 -16.55 -3.88
CA TYR A 178 -28.51 -15.32 -4.45
C TYR A 178 -29.26 -15.54 -5.79
N GLY A 179 -29.44 -16.79 -6.22
CA GLY A 179 -30.21 -17.13 -7.42
C GLY A 179 -29.47 -16.88 -8.73
N GLU A 180 -28.14 -16.82 -8.72
CA GLU A 180 -27.35 -16.72 -9.95
C GLU A 180 -27.52 -17.99 -10.82
N PRO A 181 -27.70 -17.84 -12.14
CA PRO A 181 -27.70 -18.96 -13.07
C PRO A 181 -26.26 -19.42 -13.30
N ILE A 182 -25.77 -20.33 -12.45
CA ILE A 182 -24.44 -20.97 -12.53
C ILE A 182 -24.55 -22.46 -12.82
#